data_AF-A0A8R2NXT2-F1
#
_entry.id   AF-A0A8R2NXT2-F1
#
_cell.length_a   1.000
_cell.length_b   1.000
_cell.length_c   1.000
_cell.angle_alpha   90.00
_cell.angle_beta   90.00
_cell.angle_gamma   90.00
#
_symmetry.space_group_name_H-M   'P 1'
#
loop_
_entity.id
_entity.type
_entity.pdbx_description
1 polymer ?
#
loop_
_entity_poly.entity_id
_entity_poly.type
_entity_poly.pdbx_seq_one_letter_code
_entity_poly.pdbx_strand_id
1 'polypeptide(L)'
;MGPKTYLSEEEEIRIKNWILAKAAVGFPVRPDDIRDSVQNVLKQFTRDTPFINCRPGIKWLNLFLNCHKEIGKRNAEIVSKARALVTKDQIKNWFDGVKNFLINENCVDILDDGRCILNCDETGMNTCPKTGKVLCLKQMPNFYEVANGPEKECTTVLCSFSADGFKHKKFKSLFLCFIKLTF
;
A
#
# COMPACT_ATOMS: atom_id res chain seq x y z
N MET A 1 -22.33 20.85 -18.39
CA MET A 1 -22.39 19.45 -18.85
C MET A 1 -21.07 19.13 -19.55
N GLY A 2 -20.44 18.00 -19.24
CA GLY A 2 -19.23 17.55 -19.93
C GLY A 2 -19.52 17.06 -21.35
N PRO A 3 -18.50 16.87 -22.19
CA PRO A 3 -18.68 16.28 -23.51
C PRO A 3 -19.32 14.89 -23.41
N LYS A 4 -20.11 14.53 -24.43
CA LYS A 4 -20.81 13.23 -24.52
C LYS A 4 -19.81 12.09 -24.37
N THR A 5 -20.12 11.13 -23.51
CA THR A 5 -19.28 9.96 -23.24
C THR A 5 -19.39 8.96 -24.40
N TYR A 6 -18.32 8.19 -24.63
CA TYR A 6 -18.30 7.10 -25.64
C TYR A 6 -18.86 5.78 -25.09
N LEU A 7 -19.26 5.79 -23.81
CA LEU A 7 -19.92 4.71 -23.11
C LEU A 7 -21.34 5.16 -22.77
N SER A 8 -22.26 4.21 -22.72
CA SER A 8 -23.58 4.42 -22.12
C SER A 8 -23.44 4.71 -20.62
N GLU A 9 -24.45 5.37 -20.06
CA GLU A 9 -24.50 5.66 -18.62
C GLU A 9 -24.44 4.38 -17.78
N GLU A 10 -25.10 3.32 -18.22
CA GLU A 10 -25.09 2.00 -17.57
C GLU A 10 -23.67 1.40 -17.51
N GLU A 11 -22.92 1.48 -18.62
CA GLU A 11 -21.53 1.01 -18.67
C GLU A 11 -20.63 1.83 -17.76
N GLU A 12 -20.84 3.15 -17.72
CA GLU A 12 -20.06 4.05 -16.89
C GLU A 12 -20.28 3.78 -15.39
N ILE A 13 -21.54 3.59 -14.99
CA ILE A 13 -21.92 3.17 -13.64
C ILE A 13 -21.34 1.79 -13.31
N ARG A 14 -21.35 0.85 -14.27
CA ARG A 14 -20.79 -0.50 -14.07
C ARG A 14 -19.28 -0.45 -13.81
N ILE A 15 -18.54 0.39 -14.55
CA ILE A 15 -17.10 0.60 -14.33
C ILE A 15 -16.85 1.25 -12.96
N LYS A 16 -17.62 2.28 -12.60
CA LYS A 16 -17.56 2.92 -11.28
C LYS A 16 -17.75 1.88 -10.17
N ASN A 17 -18.82 1.10 -10.22
CA ASN A 17 -19.16 0.11 -9.20
C ASN A 17 -18.09 -1.00 -9.12
N TRP A 18 -17.54 -1.42 -10.27
CA TRP A 18 -16.44 -2.37 -10.30
C TRP A 18 -15.19 -1.83 -9.58
N ILE A 19 -14.80 -0.58 -9.83
CA ILE A 19 -13.66 0.07 -9.16
C ILE A 19 -13.87 0.10 -7.65
N LEU A 20 -15.06 0.53 -7.19
CA LEU A 20 -15.38 0.62 -5.77
C LEU A 20 -15.42 -0.76 -5.09
N ALA A 21 -16.05 -1.74 -5.73
CA ALA A 21 -16.12 -3.11 -5.21
C ALA A 21 -14.72 -3.74 -5.08
N LYS A 22 -13.87 -3.56 -6.08
CA LYS A 22 -12.48 -4.04 -6.08
C LYS A 22 -11.63 -3.37 -4.99
N ALA A 23 -11.79 -2.07 -4.78
CA ALA A 23 -11.14 -1.37 -3.68
C ALA A 23 -11.62 -1.88 -2.31
N ALA A 24 -12.91 -2.13 -2.14
CA ALA A 24 -13.49 -2.62 -0.88
C ALA A 24 -12.94 -3.99 -0.44
N VAL A 25 -12.58 -4.85 -1.39
CA VAL A 25 -11.98 -6.18 -1.11
C VAL A 25 -10.45 -6.16 -1.08
N GLY A 26 -9.81 -4.98 -1.12
CA GLY A 26 -8.35 -4.84 -1.01
C GLY A 26 -7.58 -5.06 -2.32
N PHE A 27 -8.26 -5.03 -3.47
CA PHE A 27 -7.66 -5.19 -4.79
C PHE A 27 -7.92 -3.96 -5.66
N PRO A 28 -7.41 -2.77 -5.30
CA PRO A 28 -7.67 -1.54 -6.05
C PRO A 28 -7.20 -1.64 -7.50
N VAL A 29 -8.01 -1.12 -8.42
CA VAL A 29 -7.78 -1.17 -9.86
C VAL A 29 -6.82 -0.06 -10.29
N ARG A 30 -5.85 -0.36 -11.17
CA ARG A 30 -4.92 0.66 -11.68
C ARG A 30 -5.56 1.49 -12.81
N PRO A 31 -5.12 2.75 -13.01
CA PRO A 31 -5.50 3.58 -14.13
C PRO A 31 -5.45 2.89 -15.50
N ASP A 32 -4.40 2.10 -15.75
CA ASP A 32 -4.23 1.42 -17.02
C ASP A 32 -5.18 0.23 -17.18
N ASP A 33 -5.45 -0.54 -16.10
CA ASP A 33 -6.43 -1.63 -16.11
C ASP A 33 -7.83 -1.13 -16.47
N ILE A 34 -8.21 0.08 -16.02
CA ILE A 34 -9.48 0.72 -16.39
C ILE A 34 -9.50 0.99 -17.90
N ARG A 35 -8.42 1.58 -18.43
CA ARG A 35 -8.31 1.91 -19.86
C ARG A 35 -8.31 0.66 -20.73
N ASP A 36 -7.64 -0.40 -20.29
CA ASP A 36 -7.60 -1.71 -20.96
C ASP A 36 -8.98 -2.39 -20.95
N SER A 37 -9.68 -2.34 -19.80
CA SER A 37 -11.03 -2.89 -19.68
C SER A 37 -12.01 -2.17 -20.61
N VAL A 38 -11.96 -0.84 -20.68
CA VAL A 38 -12.79 -0.05 -21.59
C VAL A 38 -12.42 -0.32 -23.05
N GLN A 39 -11.13 -0.43 -23.38
CA GLN A 39 -10.69 -0.80 -24.72
C GLN A 39 -11.28 -2.15 -25.16
N ASN A 40 -11.33 -3.14 -24.27
CA ASN A 40 -11.89 -4.45 -24.57
C ASN A 40 -13.40 -4.37 -24.87
N VAL A 41 -14.15 -3.59 -24.09
CA VAL A 41 -15.59 -3.35 -24.34
C VAL A 41 -15.79 -2.69 -25.71
N LEU A 42 -15.02 -1.63 -26.01
CA LEU A 42 -15.13 -0.91 -27.28
C LEU A 42 -14.73 -1.75 -28.51
N LYS A 43 -13.85 -2.74 -28.34
CA LYS A 43 -13.49 -3.69 -29.40
C LYS A 43 -14.55 -4.77 -29.61
N GLN A 44 -15.20 -5.23 -28.54
CA GLN A 44 -16.25 -6.26 -28.61
C GLN A 44 -17.54 -5.72 -29.23
N PHE A 45 -17.91 -4.50 -28.86
CA PHE A 45 -19.03 -3.79 -29.46
C PHE A 45 -18.44 -2.74 -30.39
N THR A 46 -18.20 -3.10 -31.66
CA THR A 46 -17.59 -2.24 -32.70
C THR A 46 -18.26 -0.87 -32.78
N ARG A 47 -17.74 0.09 -32.01
CA ARG A 47 -18.23 1.46 -31.90
C ARG A 47 -17.26 2.40 -32.58
N ASP A 48 -17.81 3.41 -33.24
CA ASP A 48 -17.00 4.48 -33.79
C ASP A 48 -16.47 5.35 -32.65
N THR A 49 -15.15 5.35 -32.47
CA THR A 49 -14.49 6.11 -31.39
C THR A 49 -13.28 6.85 -31.95
N PRO A 50 -12.99 8.07 -31.46
CA PRO A 50 -11.80 8.82 -31.87
C PRO A 50 -10.51 8.26 -31.21
N PHE A 51 -10.60 7.13 -30.53
CA PHE A 51 -9.50 6.52 -29.81
C PHE A 51 -8.64 5.68 -30.76
N ILE A 52 -7.34 5.96 -30.79
CA ILE A 52 -6.38 5.13 -31.50
C ILE A 52 -6.46 3.70 -30.94
N ASN A 53 -6.72 2.73 -31.81
CA ASN A 53 -6.92 1.31 -31.45
C ASN A 53 -8.02 1.06 -30.40
N CYS A 54 -9.05 1.92 -30.35
CA CYS A 54 -10.12 1.88 -29.36
C CYS A 54 -9.64 2.04 -27.90
N ARG A 55 -8.40 2.52 -27.65
CA ARG A 55 -7.87 2.67 -26.29
C ARG A 55 -8.13 4.08 -25.76
N PRO A 56 -8.89 4.27 -24.67
CA PRO A 56 -9.06 5.58 -24.05
C PRO A 56 -7.72 6.19 -23.62
N GLY A 57 -7.56 7.49 -23.88
CA GLY A 57 -6.40 8.26 -23.45
C GLY A 57 -6.48 8.67 -21.97
N ILE A 58 -5.38 9.23 -21.47
CA ILE A 58 -5.29 9.79 -20.10
C ILE A 58 -6.35 10.88 -19.89
N LYS A 59 -6.62 11.69 -20.93
CA LYS A 59 -7.65 12.73 -20.89
C LYS A 59 -9.03 12.17 -20.57
N TRP A 60 -9.41 11.06 -21.22
CA TRP A 60 -10.69 10.40 -20.97
C TRP A 60 -10.77 9.90 -19.52
N LEU A 61 -9.72 9.24 -19.01
CA LEU A 61 -9.70 8.75 -17.64
C LEU A 61 -9.85 9.89 -16.62
N ASN A 62 -9.19 11.03 -16.83
CA ASN A 62 -9.33 12.19 -15.94
C ASN A 62 -10.75 12.78 -15.99
N LEU A 63 -11.40 12.80 -17.15
CA LEU A 63 -12.79 13.24 -17.26
C LEU A 63 -13.74 12.27 -16.54
N PHE A 64 -13.58 10.96 -16.73
CA PHE A 64 -14.34 9.93 -16.02
C PHE A 64 -14.22 10.11 -14.50
N LEU A 65 -13.01 10.28 -13.97
CA LEU A 65 -12.80 10.49 -12.54
C LEU A 65 -13.38 11.82 -12.04
N ASN A 66 -13.40 12.86 -12.86
CA ASN A 66 -14.05 14.14 -12.50
C ASN A 66 -15.58 14.01 -12.42
N CYS A 67 -16.18 13.14 -13.24
CA CYS A 67 -17.61 12.82 -13.17
C CYS A 67 -17.92 11.97 -11.93
N HIS A 68 -17.02 11.07 -11.52
CA HIS A 68 -17.19 10.17 -10.38
C HIS A 68 -16.30 10.55 -9.19
N LYS A 69 -16.66 11.65 -8.50
CA LYS A 69 -15.87 12.21 -7.37
C LYS A 69 -15.67 11.27 -6.18
N GLU A 70 -16.43 10.19 -6.10
CA GLU A 70 -16.26 9.12 -5.11
C GLU A 70 -14.95 8.35 -5.31
N ILE A 71 -14.36 8.39 -6.51
CA ILE A 71 -13.12 7.67 -6.85
C ILE A 71 -11.92 8.61 -6.66
N GLY A 72 -11.10 8.33 -5.64
CA GLY A 72 -9.85 9.04 -5.38
C GLY A 72 -8.62 8.29 -5.88
N LYS A 73 -7.63 9.01 -6.42
CA LYS A 73 -6.28 8.46 -6.64
C LYS A 73 -5.50 8.53 -5.32
N ARG A 74 -4.99 7.39 -4.85
CA ARG A 74 -4.15 7.30 -3.64
C ARG A 74 -2.95 6.39 -3.89
N ASN A 75 -1.87 6.65 -3.17
CA ASN A 75 -0.77 5.69 -3.06
C ASN A 75 -1.23 4.59 -2.09
N ALA A 76 -1.34 3.36 -2.61
CA ALA A 76 -1.67 2.22 -1.78
C ALA A 76 -0.40 1.71 -1.08
N GLU A 77 -0.48 1.53 0.23
CA GLU A 77 0.52 0.75 0.95
C GLU A 77 0.24 -0.74 0.72
N ILE A 78 1.30 -1.50 0.47
CA ILE A 78 1.20 -2.95 0.35
C ILE A 78 1.24 -3.52 1.76
N VAL A 79 0.13 -4.09 2.20
CA VAL A 79 0.05 -4.85 3.46
C VAL A 79 0.11 -6.35 3.17
N SER A 80 0.71 -7.11 4.09
CA SER A 80 0.72 -8.58 3.99
C SER A 80 -0.71 -9.12 4.15
N LYS A 81 -0.97 -10.31 3.59
CA LYS A 81 -2.26 -10.99 3.74
C LYS A 81 -2.61 -11.22 5.21
N ALA A 82 -1.62 -11.57 6.01
CA ALA A 82 -1.82 -11.84 7.43
C ALA A 82 -2.21 -10.56 8.18
N ARG A 83 -1.57 -9.41 7.93
CA ARG A 83 -2.02 -8.08 8.44
C ARG A 83 -3.43 -7.71 8.00
N ALA A 84 -3.81 -8.03 6.77
CA ALA A 84 -5.16 -7.74 6.25
C ALA A 84 -6.27 -8.59 6.89
N LEU A 85 -5.94 -9.77 7.44
CA LEU A 85 -6.89 -10.68 8.08
C LEU A 85 -7.10 -10.40 9.57
N VAL A 86 -6.28 -9.54 10.19
CA VAL A 86 -6.38 -9.22 11.61
C VAL A 86 -7.66 -8.43 11.88
N THR A 87 -8.50 -8.96 12.76
CA THR A 87 -9.72 -8.32 13.24
C THR A 87 -9.47 -7.54 14.53
N LYS A 88 -10.35 -6.56 14.81
CA LYS A 88 -10.31 -5.79 16.06
C LYS A 88 -10.40 -6.70 17.30
N ASP A 89 -11.22 -7.74 17.25
CA ASP A 89 -11.42 -8.63 18.38
C ASP A 89 -10.21 -9.54 18.61
N GLN A 90 -9.52 -9.98 17.56
CA GLN A 90 -8.24 -10.68 17.70
C GLN A 90 -7.18 -9.82 18.41
N ILE A 91 -7.12 -8.53 18.07
CA ILE A 91 -6.20 -7.58 18.73
C ILE A 91 -6.55 -7.45 20.20
N LYS A 92 -7.83 -7.23 20.53
CA LYS A 92 -8.29 -7.12 21.92
C LYS A 92 -7.98 -8.37 22.74
N ASN A 93 -8.36 -9.54 22.22
CA ASN A 93 -8.13 -10.82 22.87
C ASN A 93 -6.65 -11.06 23.13
N TRP A 94 -5.78 -10.63 22.20
CA TRP A 94 -4.33 -10.70 22.39
C TRP A 94 -3.87 -9.82 23.56
N PHE A 95 -4.32 -8.55 23.63
CA PHE A 95 -4.00 -7.66 24.76
C PHE A 95 -4.53 -8.17 26.09
N ASP A 96 -5.77 -8.70 26.11
CA ASP A 96 -6.36 -9.30 27.30
C ASP A 96 -5.56 -10.52 27.78
N GLY A 97 -5.10 -11.36 26.85
CA GLY A 97 -4.22 -12.49 27.14
C GLY A 97 -2.89 -12.06 27.76
N VAL A 98 -2.24 -11.03 27.21
CA VAL A 98 -0.99 -10.47 27.78
C VAL A 98 -1.24 -9.93 29.18
N LYS A 99 -2.32 -9.17 29.38
CA LYS A 99 -2.66 -8.63 30.71
C LYS A 99 -2.91 -9.72 31.74
N ASN A 100 -3.65 -10.76 31.38
CA ASN A 100 -3.92 -11.91 32.26
C ASN A 100 -2.64 -12.65 32.63
N PHE A 101 -1.72 -12.83 31.67
CA PHE A 101 -0.41 -13.40 31.94
C PHE A 101 0.37 -12.57 32.98
N LEU A 102 0.42 -11.25 32.82
CA LEU A 102 1.11 -10.36 33.76
C LEU A 102 0.48 -10.36 35.16
N ILE A 103 -0.84 -10.50 35.26
CA ILE A 103 -1.55 -10.67 36.54
C ILE A 103 -1.12 -11.98 37.21
N ASN A 104 -1.08 -13.08 36.47
CA ASN A 104 -0.72 -14.40 37.01
C ASN A 104 0.74 -14.46 37.48
N GLU A 105 1.65 -13.77 36.78
CA GLU A 105 3.06 -13.69 37.15
C GLU A 105 3.34 -12.61 38.21
N ASN A 106 2.31 -11.88 38.67
CA ASN A 106 2.45 -10.78 39.63
C ASN A 106 3.42 -9.69 39.14
N CYS A 107 3.37 -9.36 37.85
CA CYS A 107 4.24 -8.38 37.17
C CYS A 107 3.42 -7.33 36.41
N VAL A 108 2.25 -6.93 36.91
CA VAL A 108 1.37 -5.96 36.24
C VAL A 108 1.95 -4.55 36.27
N ASP A 109 2.74 -4.24 37.29
CA ASP A 109 3.43 -2.98 37.52
C ASP A 109 4.37 -2.58 36.37
N ILE A 110 4.85 -3.53 35.56
CA ILE A 110 5.66 -3.23 34.38
C ILE A 110 4.91 -2.39 33.33
N LEU A 111 3.58 -2.41 33.35
CA LEU A 111 2.76 -1.61 32.43
C LEU A 111 2.71 -0.14 32.86
N ASP A 112 2.99 0.15 34.13
CA ASP A 112 3.02 1.50 34.67
C ASP A 112 4.38 2.19 34.44
N ASP A 113 5.44 1.40 34.18
CA ASP A 113 6.79 1.90 33.88
C ASP A 113 7.13 1.77 32.39
N GLY A 114 7.12 2.90 31.67
CA GLY A 114 7.46 2.96 30.25
C GLY A 114 8.88 2.47 29.92
N ARG A 115 9.80 2.38 30.89
CA ARG A 115 11.14 1.81 30.70
C ARG A 115 11.13 0.30 30.50
N CYS A 116 10.10 -0.37 31.00
CA CYS A 116 9.93 -1.83 30.89
C CYS A 116 9.29 -2.25 29.57
N ILE A 117 8.68 -1.30 28.84
CA ILE A 117 8.01 -1.54 27.56
C ILE A 117 8.97 -1.20 26.43
N LEU A 118 9.54 -2.23 25.81
CA LEU A 118 10.60 -2.10 24.81
C LEU A 118 10.08 -2.51 23.43
N ASN A 119 10.20 -1.61 22.46
CA ASN A 119 9.98 -1.91 21.05
C ASN A 119 11.32 -2.11 20.34
N CYS A 120 11.36 -3.09 19.45
CA CYS A 120 12.54 -3.42 18.67
C CYS A 120 12.12 -3.80 17.25
N ASP A 121 12.52 -2.99 16.28
CA ASP A 121 12.19 -3.24 14.87
C ASP A 121 13.36 -2.92 13.95
N GLU A 122 13.38 -3.58 12.80
CA GLU A 122 14.42 -3.48 11.79
C GLU A 122 13.95 -2.63 10.62
N THR A 123 14.72 -1.59 10.31
CA THR A 123 14.47 -0.74 9.13
C THR A 123 15.57 -0.94 8.11
N GLY A 124 15.19 -1.36 6.90
CA GLY A 124 16.08 -1.44 5.74
C GLY A 124 16.14 -0.13 4.95
N MET A 125 17.34 0.29 4.59
CA MET A 125 17.59 1.44 3.71
C MET A 125 18.44 1.00 2.52
N ASN A 126 17.89 1.12 1.31
CA ASN A 126 18.64 0.85 0.09
C ASN A 126 19.70 1.94 -0.12
N THR A 127 20.94 1.55 -0.43
CA THR A 127 22.02 2.52 -0.66
C THR A 127 21.91 3.19 -2.03
N CYS A 128 21.20 2.54 -2.96
CA CYS A 128 20.85 3.08 -4.28
C CYS A 128 19.31 3.15 -4.43
N PRO A 129 18.65 4.27 -4.10
CA PRO A 129 17.21 4.41 -4.31
C PRO A 129 16.87 4.37 -5.81
N LYS A 130 15.65 3.91 -6.13
CA LYS A 130 15.20 3.89 -7.53
C LYS A 130 15.09 5.33 -8.05
N THR A 131 15.79 5.62 -9.15
CA THR A 131 15.63 6.89 -9.83
C THR A 131 14.21 7.02 -10.38
N GLY A 132 13.69 8.24 -10.37
CA GLY A 132 12.37 8.55 -10.89
C GLY A 132 12.29 8.44 -12.42
N LYS A 133 11.32 9.13 -13.01
CA LYS A 133 11.19 9.15 -14.47
C LYS A 133 12.35 9.96 -15.08
N VAL A 134 13.05 9.36 -16.04
CA VAL A 134 14.14 9.98 -16.78
C VAL A 134 13.75 10.12 -18.27
N LEU A 135 14.35 11.09 -18.94
CA LEU A 135 14.04 11.44 -20.33
C LEU A 135 14.99 10.70 -21.27
N CYS A 136 14.45 10.11 -22.34
CA CYS A 136 15.25 9.46 -23.38
C CYS A 136 14.64 9.65 -24.77
N LEU A 137 15.38 9.23 -25.80
CA LEU A 137 14.91 9.26 -27.19
C LEU A 137 13.70 8.33 -27.37
N LYS A 138 12.65 8.84 -28.02
CA LYS A 138 11.34 8.17 -28.18
C LYS A 138 11.39 6.79 -28.86
N GLN A 139 12.45 6.49 -29.60
CA GLN A 139 12.62 5.24 -30.36
C GLN A 139 13.69 4.30 -29.77
N MET A 140 14.11 4.51 -28.51
CA MET A 140 15.07 3.62 -27.85
C MET A 140 14.31 2.47 -27.14
N PRO A 141 14.43 1.21 -27.59
CA PRO A 141 13.65 0.11 -27.03
C PRO A 141 14.13 -0.34 -25.64
N ASN A 142 15.44 -0.24 -25.39
CA ASN A 142 16.06 -0.59 -24.10
C ASN A 142 16.81 0.64 -23.56
N PHE A 143 16.27 1.22 -22.50
CA PHE A 143 16.86 2.39 -21.83
C PHE A 143 17.29 1.97 -20.43
N TYR A 144 18.55 2.22 -20.10
CA TYR A 144 19.14 1.87 -18.81
C TYR A 144 19.78 3.10 -18.19
N GLU A 145 19.59 3.24 -16.88
CA GLU A 145 20.35 4.17 -16.06
C GLU A 145 21.44 3.37 -15.35
N VAL A 146 22.69 3.84 -15.47
CA VAL A 146 23.80 3.23 -14.74
C VAL A 146 23.64 3.63 -13.27
N ALA A 147 23.53 2.64 -12.39
CA ALA A 147 23.46 2.89 -10.95
C ALA A 147 24.77 3.53 -10.48
N ASN A 148 24.67 4.58 -9.66
CA ASN A 148 25.82 5.25 -9.05
C ASN A 148 26.51 4.41 -7.96
N GLY A 149 25.95 3.24 -7.62
CA GLY A 149 26.45 2.33 -6.60
C GLY A 149 25.86 0.92 -6.75
N PRO A 150 26.18 -0.01 -5.82
CA PRO A 150 25.65 -1.37 -5.85
C PRO A 150 24.12 -1.38 -5.66
N GLU A 151 23.39 -1.61 -6.76
CA GLU A 151 21.91 -1.53 -6.84
C GLU A 151 21.17 -2.37 -5.77
N LYS A 152 21.76 -3.51 -5.39
CA LYS A 152 21.13 -4.48 -4.46
C LYS A 152 21.63 -4.34 -3.03
N GLU A 153 22.50 -3.38 -2.74
CA GLU A 153 22.99 -3.16 -1.39
C GLU A 153 21.91 -2.46 -0.56
N CYS A 154 21.62 -3.05 0.60
CA CYS A 154 20.69 -2.53 1.59
C CYS A 154 21.36 -2.58 2.94
N THR A 155 21.38 -1.44 3.63
CA THR A 155 21.83 -1.36 5.01
C THR A 155 20.60 -1.46 5.90
N THR A 156 20.58 -2.44 6.79
CA THR A 156 19.53 -2.55 7.79
C THR A 156 20.01 -2.01 9.14
N VAL A 157 19.10 -1.33 9.84
CA VAL A 157 19.35 -0.78 11.17
C VAL A 157 18.32 -1.38 12.11
N LEU A 158 18.80 -2.11 13.12
CA LEU A 158 17.97 -2.54 14.25
C LEU A 158 17.87 -1.40 15.25
N CYS A 159 16.64 -0.94 15.47
CA CYS A 159 16.34 0.15 16.37
C CYS A 159 15.59 -0.37 17.60
N SER A 160 16.02 0.04 18.78
CA SER A 160 15.43 -0.41 20.04
C SER A 160 15.16 0.78 20.96
N PHE A 161 13.91 0.95 21.33
CA PHE A 161 13.44 2.09 22.12
C PHE A 161 12.46 1.62 23.20
N SER A 162 12.54 2.24 24.38
CA SER A 162 11.51 2.11 25.41
C SER A 162 10.38 3.11 25.18
N ALA A 163 9.23 2.87 25.82
CA ALA A 163 8.06 3.74 25.72
C ALA A 163 8.27 5.13 26.35
N ASP A 164 9.27 5.29 27.22
CA ASP A 164 9.70 6.60 27.74
C ASP A 164 10.62 7.38 26.78
N GLY A 165 10.95 6.80 25.62
CA GLY A 165 11.78 7.43 24.58
C GLY A 165 13.28 7.16 24.70
N PHE A 166 13.73 6.33 25.65
CA PHE A 166 15.15 6.00 25.77
C PHE A 166 15.62 4.99 24.69
N LYS A 167 16.80 5.23 24.13
CA LYS A 167 17.41 4.35 23.11
C LYS A 167 18.35 3.33 23.75
N HIS A 168 18.12 2.05 23.48
CA HIS A 168 19.00 0.97 23.94
C HIS A 168 20.02 0.58 22.87
N LYS A 169 21.32 0.57 23.23
CA LYS A 169 22.43 0.25 22.30
C LYS A 169 22.74 -1.25 22.21
N LYS A 170 22.43 -2.03 23.25
CA LYS A 170 22.60 -3.49 23.32
C LYS A 170 21.59 -4.06 24.33
N PHE A 171 20.84 -5.09 23.96
CA PHE A 171 20.07 -5.89 24.93
C PHE A 171 21.06 -6.76 25.71
N LYS A 172 21.41 -6.36 26.94
CA LYS A 172 21.98 -7.30 27.91
C LYS A 172 20.81 -8.05 28.53
N SER A 173 20.85 -9.38 28.45
CA SER A 173 19.97 -10.36 29.08
C SER A 173 19.38 -9.90 30.42
N LEU A 174 18.25 -9.20 30.38
CA LEU A 174 17.25 -9.17 31.42
C LEU A 174 15.94 -9.55 30.74
N PHE A 175 15.12 -10.35 31.42
CA PHE A 175 13.82 -10.80 30.94
C PHE A 175 13.07 -9.64 30.30
N LEU A 176 12.89 -9.72 28.99
CA LEU A 176 12.41 -8.63 28.17
C LEU A 176 11.14 -9.12 27.49
N CYS A 177 10.01 -8.50 27.84
CA CYS A 177 8.74 -8.77 27.18
C CYS A 177 8.76 -8.09 25.81
N PHE A 178 9.30 -8.78 24.80
CA PHE A 178 9.21 -8.32 23.42
C PHE A 178 7.78 -8.51 22.91
N ILE A 179 7.02 -7.43 22.88
CA ILE A 179 5.76 -7.38 22.13
C ILE A 179 6.13 -7.18 20.66
N LYS A 180 6.51 -8.26 19.97
CA LYS A 180 6.61 -8.24 18.52
C LYS A 180 5.23 -8.60 17.97
N LEU A 181 4.49 -7.61 17.48
CA LEU A 181 3.29 -7.82 16.68
C LEU A 181 3.73 -8.29 15.28
N THR A 182 4.18 -9.54 15.17
CA THR A 182 4.25 -10.22 13.88
C THR A 182 2.84 -10.57 13.46
N PHE A 183 2.24 -9.71 12.64
CA PHE A 183 1.06 -9.99 11.83
C PHE A 183 1.44 -9.99 10.35
#